data_AF-A0A537KVE5-F1
#
_entry.id   AF-A0A537KVE5-F1
#
_cell.length_a   1.000
_cell.length_b   1.000
_cell.length_c   1.000
_cell.angle_alpha   90.00
_cell.angle_beta   90.00
_cell.angle_gamma   90.00
#
_symmetry.space_group_name_H-M   'P 1'
#
loop_
_entity.id
_entity.type
_entity.pdbx_description
1 polymer ?
#
loop_
_entity_poly.entity_id
_entity_poly.type
_entity_poly.pdbx_seq_one_letter_code
_entity_poly.pdbx_strand_id
1 'polypeptide(L)'
;MTGTTDWQKDRRALLDISIQFLTRAQALDDAALSRRIIWYKGGGTQPLAMRLVRTTTHDIYHSGQIRYLRALQGIPGSPKTGE
;
A
#
# COMPACT_ATOMS: atom_id res chain seq x y z
N MET A 1 -7.44 14.76 24.62
CA MET A 1 -6.34 14.16 23.84
C MET A 1 -6.71 12.72 23.49
N THR A 2 -7.37 12.51 22.35
CA THR A 2 -7.78 11.18 21.85
C THR A 2 -7.09 10.79 20.54
N GLY A 3 -6.38 11.73 19.90
CA GLY A 3 -5.77 11.51 18.58
C GLY A 3 -4.66 10.45 18.53
N THR A 4 -4.01 10.14 19.65
CA THR A 4 -2.96 9.10 19.70
C THR A 4 -3.53 7.69 19.64
N THR A 5 -4.73 7.45 20.15
CA THR A 5 -5.38 6.13 20.12
C THR A 5 -5.99 5.85 18.75
N ASP A 6 -6.56 6.86 18.11
CA ASP A 6 -7.20 6.71 16.79
C ASP A 6 -6.15 6.41 15.71
N TRP A 7 -5.01 7.12 15.72
CA TRP A 7 -3.91 6.83 14.78
C TRP A 7 -3.38 5.40 14.92
N GLN A 8 -3.23 4.90 16.15
CA GLN A 8 -2.71 3.55 16.39
C GLN A 8 -3.70 2.49 15.90
N LYS A 9 -5.00 2.73 16.07
CA LYS A 9 -6.07 1.87 15.56
C LYS A 9 -6.06 1.83 14.04
N ASP A 10 -6.00 2.99 13.39
CA ASP A 10 -5.97 3.08 11.92
C ASP A 10 -4.72 2.42 11.35
N ARG A 11 -3.55 2.64 11.97
CA ARG A 11 -2.30 1.96 11.60
C ARG A 11 -2.43 0.44 11.69
N ARG A 12 -3.03 -0.07 12.77
CA ARG A 12 -3.25 -1.51 12.95
C ARG A 12 -4.18 -2.07 11.88
N ALA A 13 -5.29 -1.38 11.61
CA ALA A 13 -6.22 -1.79 10.56
C ALA A 13 -5.54 -1.84 9.18
N LEU A 14 -4.70 -0.86 8.84
CA LEU A 14 -3.94 -0.87 7.60
C LEU A 14 -2.93 -2.03 7.52
N LEU A 15 -2.27 -2.36 8.63
CA LEU A 15 -1.37 -3.51 8.70
C LEU A 15 -2.13 -4.84 8.52
N ASP A 16 -3.29 -4.98 9.16
CA ASP A 16 -4.11 -6.19 9.04
C ASP A 16 -4.62 -6.36 7.60
N ILE A 17 -5.02 -5.26 6.94
CA ILE A 17 -5.43 -5.27 5.53
C ILE A 17 -4.25 -5.65 4.64
N SER A 18 -3.04 -5.12 4.88
CA SER A 18 -1.88 -5.43 4.04
C SER A 18 -1.47 -6.90 4.15
N ILE A 19 -1.52 -7.49 5.36
CA ILE A 19 -1.27 -8.92 5.59
C ILE A 19 -2.30 -9.78 4.84
N GLN A 20 -3.59 -9.45 4.96
CA GLN A 20 -4.66 -10.17 4.26
C GLN A 20 -4.51 -10.06 2.74
N PHE A 21 -4.16 -8.87 2.24
CA PHE A 21 -3.92 -8.64 0.82
C PHE A 21 -2.74 -9.46 0.31
N LEU A 22 -1.61 -9.46 1.02
CA LEU A 22 -0.42 -10.25 0.68
C LEU A 22 -0.75 -11.75 0.66
N THR A 23 -1.43 -12.25 1.69
CA THR A 23 -1.84 -13.67 1.77
C THR A 23 -2.69 -14.06 0.55
N ARG A 24 -3.65 -13.22 0.16
CA ARG A 24 -4.49 -13.46 -1.01
C ARG A 24 -3.69 -13.39 -2.31
N ALA A 25 -2.75 -12.45 -2.43
CA ALA A 25 -1.92 -12.30 -3.62
C ALA A 25 -0.97 -13.49 -3.81
N GLN A 26 -0.40 -14.03 -2.73
CA GLN A 26 0.47 -15.21 -2.75
C GLN A 26 -0.26 -16.49 -3.17
N ALA A 27 -1.57 -16.57 -2.94
CA ALA A 27 -2.39 -17.70 -3.35
C ALA A 27 -2.85 -17.65 -4.82
N LEU A 28 -2.51 -16.60 -5.57
CA LEU A 28 -2.89 -16.47 -6.98
C LEU A 28 -1.91 -17.25 -7.87
N ASP A 29 -2.46 -17.96 -8.85
CA ASP A 29 -1.71 -18.55 -9.95
C ASP A 29 -1.64 -17.59 -11.17
N ASP A 30 -0.89 -17.99 -12.20
CA ASP A 30 -0.69 -17.19 -13.41
C ASP A 30 -2.00 -16.90 -14.16
N ALA A 31 -2.95 -17.84 -14.13
CA ALA A 31 -4.25 -17.67 -14.74
C ALA A 31 -5.06 -16.57 -14.02
N ALA A 32 -5.07 -16.59 -12.68
CA ALA A 32 -5.72 -15.58 -11.87
C ALA A 32 -5.05 -14.20 -12.01
N LEU A 33 -3.72 -14.15 -12.08
CA LEU A 33 -2.96 -12.91 -12.30
C LEU A 33 -3.23 -12.29 -13.68
N SER A 34 -3.42 -13.14 -14.70
CA SER A 34 -3.70 -12.72 -16.08
C SER A 34 -5.15 -12.32 -16.32
N ARG A 35 -6.07 -12.68 -15.41
CA ARG A 35 -7.50 -12.36 -15.52
C ARG A 35 -7.70 -10.85 -15.67
N ARG A 36 -8.46 -10.45 -16.70
CA ARG A 36 -8.82 -9.05 -16.90
C ARG A 36 -9.90 -8.62 -15.91
N ILE A 37 -9.64 -7.50 -15.24
CA ILE A 37 -10.57 -6.86 -14.32
C ILE A 37 -10.88 -5.44 -14.81
N ILE A 38 -12.03 -4.91 -14.41
CA ILE A 38 -12.38 -3.51 -14.65
C ILE A 38 -11.54 -2.65 -13.69
N TRP A 39 -10.70 -1.77 -14.23
CA TRP A 39 -9.76 -0.98 -13.43
C TRP A 39 -10.43 -0.03 -12.43
N TYR A 40 -11.47 0.68 -12.90
CA TYR A 40 -12.22 1.68 -12.16
C TYR A 40 -13.53 1.96 -12.89
N LYS A 41 -14.56 2.47 -12.20
CA LYS A 41 -15.93 2.67 -12.71
C LYS A 41 -15.97 3.18 -14.16
N GLY A 42 -16.41 2.34 -15.11
CA GLY A 42 -16.53 2.68 -16.53
C GLY A 42 -15.23 2.74 -17.32
N GLY A 43 -14.09 2.43 -16.70
CA GLY A 43 -12.77 2.40 -17.33
C GLY A 43 -12.47 1.10 -18.05
N GLY A 44 -11.35 1.10 -18.79
CA GLY A 44 -10.85 -0.08 -19.49
C GLY A 44 -10.49 -1.26 -18.58
N THR A 45 -10.31 -2.42 -19.20
CA THR A 45 -9.89 -3.63 -18.49
C THR A 45 -8.37 -3.79 -18.50
N GLN A 46 -7.82 -4.34 -17.43
CA GLN A 46 -6.40 -4.67 -17.31
C GLN A 46 -6.19 -5.98 -16.58
N PRO A 47 -5.04 -6.65 -16.73
CA PRO A 47 -4.70 -7.82 -15.91
C PRO A 47 -4.75 -7.49 -14.42
N LEU A 48 -5.17 -8.45 -13.59
CA LEU A 48 -5.17 -8.31 -12.13
C LEU A 48 -3.76 -7.98 -11.62
N ALA A 49 -2.72 -8.58 -12.19
CA ALA A 49 -1.33 -8.27 -11.86
C ALA A 49 -1.01 -6.76 -11.92
N MET A 50 -1.52 -6.05 -12.93
CA MET A 50 -1.32 -4.59 -13.05
C MET A 50 -1.99 -3.81 -11.94
N ARG A 51 -3.09 -4.32 -11.37
CA ARG A 51 -3.72 -3.70 -10.19
C ARG A 51 -2.85 -3.89 -8.95
N LEU A 52 -2.30 -5.07 -8.75
CA LEU A 52 -1.40 -5.36 -7.62
C LEU A 52 -0.16 -4.45 -7.65
N VAL A 53 0.51 -4.36 -8.81
CA VAL A 53 1.67 -3.48 -8.99
C VAL A 53 1.31 -2.02 -8.67
N ARG A 54 0.21 -1.51 -9.22
CA ARG A 54 -0.21 -0.12 -8.97
C ARG A 54 -0.55 0.15 -7.51
N THR A 55 -1.15 -0.80 -6.80
CA THR A 55 -1.37 -0.68 -5.35
C THR A 55 -0.03 -0.54 -4.61
N THR A 56 0.97 -1.38 -4.91
CA THR A 56 2.29 -1.26 -4.27
C THR A 56 3.01 0.05 -4.62
N THR A 57 2.92 0.52 -5.87
CA THR A 57 3.45 1.83 -6.27
C THR A 57 2.78 2.96 -5.50
N HIS A 58 1.46 2.89 -5.30
CA HIS A 58 0.71 3.87 -4.53
C HIS A 58 1.16 3.94 -3.06
N ASP A 59 1.40 2.80 -2.42
CA ASP A 59 1.86 2.75 -1.03
C ASP A 59 3.27 3.33 -0.86
N ILE A 60 4.16 3.06 -1.82
CA ILE A 60 5.51 3.66 -1.86
C ILE A 60 5.42 5.17 -2.05
N TYR A 61 4.52 5.64 -2.93
CA TYR A 61 4.31 7.07 -3.17
C TYR A 61 3.89 7.80 -1.89
N HIS A 62 2.86 7.29 -1.17
CA HIS A 62 2.42 7.88 0.09
C HIS A 62 3.50 7.81 1.18
N SER A 63 4.25 6.72 1.24
CA SER A 63 5.40 6.59 2.15
C SER A 63 6.45 7.66 1.87
N GLY A 64 6.70 7.97 0.59
CA GLY A 64 7.56 9.07 0.15
C GLY A 64 7.04 10.43 0.60
N GLN A 65 5.74 10.70 0.41
CA GLN A 65 5.11 11.96 0.86
C GLN A 65 5.23 12.17 2.36
N ILE A 66 4.99 11.12 3.17
CA ILE A 66 5.16 11.19 4.64
C ILE A 66 6.60 11.52 5.02
N ARG A 67 7.59 10.88 4.38
CA ARG A 67 9.02 11.17 4.62
C ARG A 67 9.37 12.61 4.25
N TYR A 68 8.85 13.09 3.13
CA TYR A 68 9.05 14.46 2.68
C TYR A 68 8.47 15.47 3.68
N LEU A 69 7.25 15.26 4.17
CA LEU A 69 6.63 16.11 5.19
C LEU A 69 7.43 16.11 6.51
N ARG A 70 7.92 14.95 6.96
CA ARG A 70 8.80 14.86 8.14
C ARG A 70 10.09 15.68 7.95
N ALA A 71 10.70 15.61 6.77
CA ALA A 71 11.89 16.38 6.45
C ALA A 71 11.63 17.89 6.50
N LEU A 72 10.51 18.37 5.96
CA LEU A 72 10.10 19.78 6.05
C LEU A 72 9.88 20.25 7.50
N GLN A 73 9.58 19.34 8.43
CA GLN A 73 9.39 19.62 9.85
C GLN A 73 10.69 19.46 10.68
N GLY A 74 11.82 19.14 10.04
CA GLY A 74 13.07 18.86 10.74
C GLY A 74 13.06 17.55 11.54
N ILE A 75 12.08 16.67 11.30
CA ILE A 75 12.02 15.35 11.95
C ILE A 75 12.91 14.40 11.16
N PRO A 76 14.02 13.90 11.74
CA PRO A 76 14.92 13.01 11.02
C PRO A 76 14.17 11.77 10.51
N GLY A 77 14.47 11.37 9.28
CA GLY A 77 14.02 10.08 8.75
C GLY A 77 14.65 8.94 9.54
N SER A 78 13.94 7.84 9.75
CA SER A 78 14.57 6.64 10.30
C SER A 78 15.74 6.26 9.38
N PRO A 79 16.94 5.98 9.92
CA PRO A 79 18.05 5.49 9.12
C PRO A 79 17.56 4.29 8.30
N LYS A 80 17.89 4.24 7.01
CA LYS A 80 17.86 2.96 6.32
C LYS A 80 18.86 2.09 7.08
N THR A 81 18.38 1.06 7.78
CA THR A 81 19.23 -0.10 8.08
C THR A 81 19.62 -0.65 6.71
N GLY A 82 20.77 -0.21 6.23
CA GLY A 82 21.48 -0.87 5.16
C GLY A 82 22.09 -2.13 5.75
N GLU A 83 21.52 -3.26 5.37
CA GLU A 83 22.23 -4.52 5.13
C GLU A 83 21.76 -5.03 3.78
#